data_AF-A0A969AMS0-F1
#
_entry.id   AF-A0A969AMS0-F1
#
_cell.length_a   1.000
_cell.length_b   1.000
_cell.length_c   1.000
_cell.angle_alpha   90.00
_cell.angle_beta   90.00
_cell.angle_gamma   90.00
#
_symmetry.space_group_name_H-M   'P 1'
#
loop_
_entity.id
_entity.type
_entity.pdbx_description
1 polymer ?
#
loop_
_entity_poly.entity_id
_entity_poly.type
_entity_poly.pdbx_seq_one_letter_code
_entity_poly.pdbx_strand_id
1 'polypeptide(L)'
;MAIAFSKAQKSKVVHQEVPPWIFLLFLQKELYNIIQFYRNEGYQADVNYLRAEFPGLLTTFDQFLQETDWGNPESNYETMNN
;
A
#
# COMPACT_ATOMS: atom_id res chain seq x y z
N MET A 1 3.78 7.11 -1.66
CA MET A 1 3.13 5.98 -2.37
C MET A 1 2.64 6.32 -3.78
N ALA A 2 1.88 7.40 -4.00
CA ALA A 2 1.35 7.73 -5.35
C ALA A 2 2.41 7.78 -6.46
N ILE A 3 3.59 8.35 -6.20
CA ILE A 3 4.72 8.38 -7.15
C ILE A 3 5.20 6.96 -7.51
N ALA A 4 5.33 6.08 -6.52
CA ALA A 4 5.76 4.69 -6.71
C ALA A 4 4.76 3.92 -7.60
N PHE A 5 3.47 4.04 -7.32
CA PHE A 5 2.42 3.47 -8.17
C PHE A 5 2.45 4.04 -9.58
N SER A 6 2.56 5.37 -9.73
CA SER A 6 2.61 6.02 -11.05
C SER A 6 3.76 5.49 -11.89
N LYS A 7 4.92 5.22 -11.27
CA LYS A 7 6.09 4.64 -11.92
C LYS A 7 5.83 3.18 -12.33
N ALA A 8 5.31 2.36 -11.43
CA ALA A 8 5.07 0.93 -11.67
C ALA A 8 4.08 0.70 -12.82
N GLN A 9 2.91 1.35 -12.77
CA GLN A 9 1.82 1.13 -13.74
C GLN A 9 1.88 2.07 -14.97
N LYS A 10 2.91 2.93 -15.05
CA LYS A 10 3.14 3.88 -16.17
C LYS A 10 1.94 4.78 -16.49
N SER A 11 1.15 5.13 -15.48
CA SER A 11 0.01 6.05 -15.61
C SER A 11 0.03 7.09 -14.50
N LYS A 12 -0.67 8.21 -14.72
CA LYS A 12 -0.69 9.31 -13.74
C LYS A 12 -1.48 8.90 -12.50
N VAL A 13 -0.83 8.94 -11.33
CA VAL A 13 -1.47 8.74 -10.03
C VAL A 13 -1.30 9.99 -9.20
N VAL A 14 -2.38 10.41 -8.55
CA VAL A 14 -2.38 11.55 -7.63
C VAL A 14 -2.84 11.10 -6.25
N HIS A 15 -2.22 11.64 -5.21
CA HIS A 15 -2.73 11.46 -3.86
C HIS A 15 -3.85 12.46 -3.62
N GLN A 16 -5.01 11.96 -3.20
CA GLN A 16 -6.14 12.79 -2.79
C GLN A 16 -6.55 12.37 -1.39
N GLU A 17 -6.63 13.33 -0.47
CA GLU A 17 -7.11 13.05 0.87
C GLU A 17 -8.63 12.88 0.86
N VAL A 18 -9.09 11.82 1.55
CA VAL A 18 -10.50 11.55 1.80
C VAL A 18 -10.76 11.67 3.30
N PRO A 19 -11.79 12.43 3.73
CA PRO A 19 -12.16 12.53 5.13
C PRO A 19 -12.51 11.14 5.72
N PRO A 20 -11.84 10.68 6.79
CA PRO A 20 -12.04 9.32 7.31
C PRO A 20 -13.48 9.02 7.76
N TRP A 21 -14.21 10.03 8.22
CA TRP A 21 -15.60 9.86 8.69
C TRP A 21 -16.54 9.29 7.62
N ILE A 22 -16.21 9.43 6.33
CA ILE A 22 -16.98 8.86 5.22
C ILE A 22 -17.12 7.33 5.38
N PHE A 23 -16.10 6.64 5.91
CA PHE A 23 -16.16 5.19 6.14
C PHE A 23 -17.21 4.78 7.17
N LEU A 24 -17.60 5.67 8.08
CA LEU A 24 -18.69 5.42 9.04
C LEU A 24 -20.05 5.38 8.35
N LEU A 25 -20.24 6.12 7.26
CA LEU A 25 -21.48 6.08 6.47
C LEU A 25 -21.66 4.73 5.77
N PHE A 26 -20.57 4.05 5.44
CA PHE A 26 -20.56 2.72 4.83
C PHE A 26 -20.50 1.57 5.85
N LEU A 27 -20.74 1.86 7.14
CA LEU A 27 -20.65 0.91 8.25
C LEU A 27 -19.25 0.26 8.42
N GLN A 28 -18.19 0.88 7.89
CA GLN A 28 -16.81 0.38 7.94
C GLN A 28 -16.05 0.97 9.15
N LYS A 29 -16.57 0.72 10.36
CA LYS A 29 -16.00 1.28 11.61
C LYS A 29 -14.55 0.84 11.87
N GLU A 30 -14.20 -0.41 11.56
CA GLU A 30 -12.85 -0.93 11.78
C GLU A 30 -11.83 -0.21 10.89
N LEU A 31 -12.17 0.00 9.62
CA LEU A 31 -11.32 0.78 8.70
C LEU A 31 -11.17 2.23 9.17
N TYR A 32 -12.25 2.85 9.64
CA TYR A 32 -12.18 4.19 10.25
C TYR A 32 -11.20 4.22 11.43
N ASN A 33 -11.29 3.26 12.36
CA ASN A 33 -10.40 3.19 13.52
C ASN A 33 -8.94 2.99 13.11
N ILE A 34 -8.69 2.09 12.14
CA ILE A 34 -7.34 1.83 11.62
C ILE A 34 -6.75 3.10 11.00
N ILE A 35 -7.52 3.82 10.16
CA ILE A 35 -7.06 5.08 9.56
C ILE A 35 -6.75 6.12 10.65
N GLN A 36 -7.59 6.23 11.68
CA GLN A 36 -7.34 7.15 12.78
C GLN A 36 -6.09 6.77 13.58
N PHE A 37 -5.86 5.48 13.82
CA PHE A 37 -4.62 5.02 14.43
C PHE A 37 -3.39 5.44 13.61
N TYR A 38 -3.42 5.23 12.29
CA TYR A 38 -2.33 5.66 11.41
C TYR A 38 -2.09 7.18 11.38
N ARG A 39 -3.14 7.98 11.55
CA ARG A 39 -3.05 9.45 11.55
C ARG A 39 -2.46 10.01 12.85
N ASN A 40 -2.71 9.35 13.98
CA ASN A 40 -2.39 9.91 15.29
C ASN A 40 -1.20 9.21 15.98
N GLU A 41 -1.00 7.92 15.74
CA GLU A 41 -0.01 7.10 16.43
C GLU A 41 0.98 6.46 15.45
N GLY A 42 0.45 5.84 14.40
CA GLY A 42 1.25 5.12 13.39
C GLY A 42 1.93 3.86 13.91
N TYR A 43 2.67 3.17 13.04
CA TYR A 43 3.49 2.04 13.44
C TYR A 43 4.83 2.49 14.01
N GLN A 44 5.31 1.75 15.01
CA GLN A 44 6.58 1.97 15.71
C GLN A 44 7.59 0.85 15.41
N ALA A 45 7.52 0.26 14.21
CA ALA A 45 8.45 -0.80 13.82
C ALA A 45 9.86 -0.22 13.62
N ASP A 46 10.86 -0.82 14.26
CA ASP A 46 12.26 -0.46 14.03
C ASP A 46 12.75 -1.08 12.72
N VAL A 47 12.57 -0.33 11.64
CA VAL A 47 12.96 -0.76 10.28
C VAL A 47 14.46 -1.01 10.18
N ASN A 48 15.29 -0.30 10.96
CA ASN A 48 16.74 -0.47 10.89
C ASN A 48 17.17 -1.75 11.59
N TYR A 49 16.62 -2.02 12.76
CA TYR A 49 16.81 -3.28 13.46
C TYR A 49 16.35 -4.46 12.60
N LEU A 50 15.14 -4.40 12.04
CA LEU A 50 14.61 -5.48 11.19
C LEU A 50 15.45 -5.69 9.91
N ARG A 51 16.03 -4.63 9.33
CA ARG A 51 16.94 -4.76 8.17
C ARG A 51 18.25 -5.47 8.54
N ALA A 52 18.72 -5.26 9.76
CA ALA A 52 19.90 -5.94 10.27
C ALA A 52 19.61 -7.41 10.62
N GLU A 53 18.46 -7.69 11.23
CA GLU A 53 18.05 -9.04 11.62
C GLU A 53 17.69 -9.92 10.41
N PHE A 54 16.99 -9.36 9.42
CA PHE A 54 16.52 -10.09 8.24
C PHE A 54 17.04 -9.47 6.94
N PRO A 55 18.35 -9.62 6.64
CA PRO A 55 18.95 -9.05 5.45
C PRO A 55 18.29 -9.63 4.18
N GLY A 56 17.76 -8.75 3.34
CA GLY A 56 17.08 -9.11 2.08
C GLY A 56 15.59 -9.44 2.20
N LEU A 57 15.03 -9.57 3.41
CA LEU A 57 13.59 -9.82 3.60
C LEU A 57 12.76 -8.54 3.55
N LEU A 58 13.34 -7.41 3.95
CA LEU A 58 12.68 -6.11 3.88
C LEU A 58 12.86 -5.48 2.50
N THR A 59 11.89 -5.73 1.63
CA THR A 59 11.80 -5.05 0.34
C THR A 59 11.30 -3.63 0.56
N THR A 60 11.86 -2.67 -0.20
CA THR A 60 11.28 -1.34 -0.27
C THR A 60 9.96 -1.40 -1.02
N PHE A 61 9.06 -0.44 -0.77
CA PHE A 61 7.77 -0.40 -1.46
C PHE A 61 7.91 -0.38 -3.00
N ASP A 62 8.93 0.31 -3.52
CA ASP A 62 9.22 0.31 -4.96
C ASP A 62 9.67 -1.07 -5.47
N GLN A 63 10.50 -1.79 -4.70
CA GLN A 63 10.91 -3.15 -5.05
C GLN A 63 9.74 -4.13 -4.99
N PHE A 64 8.89 -4.04 -3.97
CA PHE A 64 7.66 -4.83 -3.90
C PHE A 64 6.80 -4.67 -5.16
N LEU A 65 6.60 -3.44 -5.63
CA LEU A 65 5.82 -3.20 -6.85
C LEU A 65 6.50 -3.76 -8.10
N GLN A 66 7.84 -3.80 -8.15
CA GLN A 66 8.58 -4.41 -9.25
C GLN A 66 8.51 -5.94 -9.21
N GLU A 67 8.72 -6.54 -8.05
CA GLU A 67 8.71 -7.99 -7.82
C GLU A 67 7.34 -8.61 -8.08
N THR A 68 6.27 -7.86 -7.83
CA THR A 68 4.89 -8.27 -8.08
C THR A 68 4.37 -7.92 -9.48
N ASP A 69 5.23 -7.34 -10.33
CA ASP A 69 4.87 -6.83 -11.66
C ASP A 69 3.59 -5.96 -11.64
N TRP A 70 3.53 -5.05 -10.66
CA TRP A 70 2.33 -4.29 -10.37
C TRP A 70 1.90 -3.45 -11.58
N GLY A 71 0.63 -3.60 -11.96
CA GLY A 71 0.05 -2.91 -13.11
C GLY A 71 0.19 -3.68 -14.43
N ASN A 72 0.73 -4.90 -14.42
CA ASN A 72 0.67 -5.79 -15.57
C ASN A 72 -0.79 -6.21 -15.84
N PRO A 73 -1.37 -5.87 -16.99
CA PRO A 73 -2.74 -6.22 -17.33
C PRO A 73 -2.95 -7.74 -17.50
N GLU A 74 -1.89 -8.52 -17.75
CA GLU A 74 -1.96 -9.97 -17.88
C GLU A 74 -1.94 -10.70 -16.53
N SER A 75 -1.57 -10.01 -15.45
CA SER A 75 -1.50 -10.56 -14.08
C SER A 75 -2.75 -10.26 -13.25
N ASN A 76 -3.91 -10.15 -13.89
CA ASN A 76 -5.17 -9.91 -13.20
C ASN A 76 -5.94 -11.23 -12.94
N TYR A 77 -6.85 -11.22 -11.97
CA TYR A 77 -7.61 -12.41 -11.58
C TYR A 77 -8.49 -12.98 -12.71
N GLU A 78 -8.89 -12.15 -13.67
CA GLU A 78 -9.75 -12.53 -14.79
C GLU A 78 -8.95 -13.22 -15.91
N THR A 79 -7.66 -12.89 -16.09
CA THR A 79 -6.77 -13.50 -17.07
C THR A 79 -6.14 -14.80 -16.59
N MET A 80 -5.97 -15.01 -15.28
CA MET A 80 -5.39 -16.23 -14.72
C MET A 80 -6.36 -17.43 -14.65
N ASN A 81 -7.66 -17.21 -14.87
CA ASN A 81 -8.71 -18.23 -14.83
C ASN A 81 -9.27 -18.64 -16.21
N ASN A 82 -8.65 -18.16 -17.30
CA ASN A 82 -8.93 -18.55 -18.69
C ASN A 82 -7.70 -19.20 -19.32
#